data_AF-A0A8J8JLP6-F1
#
_entry.id   AF-A0A8J8JLP6-F1
#
_cell.length_a   1.000
_cell.length_b   1.000
_cell.length_c   1.000
_cell.angle_alpha   90.00
_cell.angle_beta   90.00
_cell.angle_gamma   90.00
#
_symmetry.space_group_name_H-M   'P 1'
#
loop_
_entity.id
_entity.type
_entity.pdbx_description
1 polymer ?
#
loop_
_entity_poly.entity_id
_entity_poly.type
_entity_poly.pdbx_seq_one_letter_code
_entity_poly.pdbx_strand_id
1 'polypeptide(L)'
;MMKDWKSILTWSGLGSFIGFAMAVALYSPTGSENFIYLIYAGMLLGAFLGFRHPLETRAAAYSFPLGFLVTSMLAGLWMVRDVKPDEVYIFLAAVMVTLVLIESRNFLDMFLVPLTYFGGFAVAMLVFKGYQPLQRTEGAVTSLFVVGVMGAILAFFAVFARWTFTKAKNIPRR
;
A
#
# COMPACT_ATOMS: atom_id res chain seq x y z
N MET A 1 22.38 -0.54 10.58
CA MET A 1 21.80 0.79 10.34
C MET A 1 21.11 0.94 8.99
N MET A 2 21.77 0.84 7.82
CA MET A 2 21.08 1.04 6.52
C MET A 2 20.09 -0.07 6.11
N LYS A 3 20.14 -1.26 6.73
CA LYS A 3 19.19 -2.37 6.46
C LYS A 3 17.90 -2.27 7.29
N ASP A 4 17.94 -1.56 8.41
CA ASP A 4 16.89 -1.64 9.44
C ASP A 4 15.61 -0.93 9.01
N TRP A 5 15.72 0.18 8.27
CA TRP A 5 14.56 0.95 7.84
C TRP A 5 13.65 0.22 6.85
N LYS A 6 14.22 -0.63 5.95
CA LYS A 6 13.41 -1.39 4.98
C LYS A 6 12.55 -2.42 5.67
N SER A 7 13.14 -3.14 6.62
CA SER A 7 12.41 -4.06 7.50
C SER A 7 11.30 -3.34 8.25
N ILE A 8 11.62 -2.21 8.88
CA ILE A 8 10.64 -1.38 9.61
C ILE A 8 9.47 -0.99 8.69
N LEU A 9 9.71 -0.48 7.48
CA LEU A 9 8.63 -0.10 6.57
C LEU A 9 7.81 -1.30 6.09
N THR A 10 8.45 -2.44 5.78
CA THR A 10 7.70 -3.65 5.40
C THR A 10 6.81 -4.12 6.54
N TRP A 11 7.33 -4.18 7.76
CA TRP A 11 6.54 -4.59 8.91
C TRP A 11 5.47 -3.56 9.28
N SER A 12 5.73 -2.26 9.15
CA SER A 12 4.71 -1.22 9.33
C SER A 12 3.58 -1.34 8.33
N GLY A 13 3.90 -1.59 7.06
CA GLY A 13 2.89 -1.82 6.02
C GLY A 13 2.06 -3.08 6.30
N LEU A 14 2.71 -4.19 6.66
CA LEU A 14 2.03 -5.44 7.00
C LEU A 14 1.17 -5.30 8.26
N GLY A 15 1.70 -4.65 9.30
CA GLY A 15 0.99 -4.39 10.54
C GLY A 15 -0.22 -3.47 10.34
N SER A 16 -0.09 -2.43 9.52
CA SER A 16 -1.22 -1.59 9.10
C SER A 16 -2.30 -2.40 8.38
N PHE A 17 -1.92 -3.27 7.44
CA PHE A 17 -2.85 -4.15 6.75
C PHE A 17 -3.58 -5.10 7.71
N ILE A 18 -2.86 -5.73 8.65
CA ILE A 18 -3.47 -6.60 9.67
C ILE A 18 -4.42 -5.79 10.56
N GLY A 19 -4.02 -4.59 10.98
CA GLY A 19 -4.86 -3.69 11.75
C GLY A 19 -6.14 -3.30 11.01
N PHE A 20 -6.04 -3.05 9.70
CA PHE A 20 -7.19 -2.83 8.83
C PHE A 20 -8.10 -4.07 8.77
N ALA A 21 -7.54 -5.25 8.52
CA ALA A 21 -8.31 -6.49 8.44
C ALA A 21 -9.05 -6.79 9.76
N MET A 22 -8.41 -6.55 10.90
CA MET A 22 -9.04 -6.65 12.22
C MET A 22 -10.14 -5.61 12.41
N ALA A 23 -9.89 -4.35 12.02
CA ALA A 23 -10.89 -3.29 12.10
C ALA A 23 -12.15 -3.62 11.27
N VAL A 24 -11.97 -4.21 10.09
CA VAL A 24 -13.07 -4.69 9.24
C VAL A 24 -13.77 -5.90 9.86
N ALA A 25 -13.02 -6.87 10.39
CA ALA A 25 -13.61 -8.07 11.01
C ALA A 25 -14.41 -7.77 12.28
N LEU A 26 -14.00 -6.74 13.02
CA LEU A 26 -14.67 -6.26 14.23
C LEU A 26 -15.71 -5.17 13.95
N TYR A 27 -15.91 -4.80 12.68
CA TYR A 27 -16.90 -3.81 12.31
C TYR A 27 -18.31 -4.32 12.65
N SER A 28 -18.97 -3.60 13.54
CA SER A 28 -20.37 -3.81 13.89
C SER A 28 -21.14 -2.51 13.70
N PRO A 29 -22.33 -2.52 13.07
CA PRO A 29 -23.18 -1.34 12.90
C PRO A 29 -23.57 -0.65 14.22
N THR A 30 -23.50 -1.35 15.34
CA THR A 30 -23.78 -0.85 16.69
C THR A 30 -22.52 -0.75 17.57
N GLY A 31 -21.35 -1.06 17.01
CA GLY A 31 -20.08 -1.13 17.71
C GLY A 31 -19.31 0.18 17.77
N SER A 32 -18.13 0.14 18.41
CA SER A 32 -17.25 1.29 18.53
C SER A 32 -16.55 1.60 17.19
N GLU A 33 -16.76 2.79 16.64
CA GLU A 33 -16.03 3.29 15.47
C GLU A 33 -14.51 3.43 15.70
N ASN A 34 -14.05 3.25 16.94
CA ASN A 34 -12.64 3.38 17.31
C ASN A 34 -11.78 2.20 16.83
N PHE A 35 -12.36 1.07 16.41
CA PHE A 35 -11.59 -0.06 15.90
C PHE A 35 -10.75 0.29 14.66
N ILE A 36 -11.12 1.34 13.91
CA ILE A 36 -10.31 1.81 12.78
C ILE A 36 -8.90 2.24 13.19
N TYR A 37 -8.69 2.67 14.44
CA TYR A 37 -7.36 3.04 14.95
C TYR A 37 -6.42 1.84 15.15
N LEU A 38 -6.93 0.60 15.03
CA LEU A 38 -6.10 -0.59 14.95
C LEU A 38 -5.12 -0.55 13.76
N ILE A 39 -5.43 0.22 12.71
CA ILE A 39 -4.51 0.47 11.59
C ILE A 39 -3.21 1.14 12.09
N TYR A 40 -3.32 2.22 12.89
CA TYR A 40 -2.15 2.88 13.47
C TYR A 40 -1.47 2.02 14.52
N ALA A 41 -2.24 1.34 15.38
CA ALA A 41 -1.67 0.42 16.36
C ALA A 41 -0.85 -0.69 15.67
N GLY A 42 -1.40 -1.29 14.61
CA GLY A 42 -0.74 -2.28 13.78
C GLY A 42 0.50 -1.73 13.09
N MET A 43 0.46 -0.51 12.56
CA MET A 43 1.63 0.15 11.96
C MET A 43 2.78 0.33 12.97
N LEU A 44 2.47 0.77 14.19
CA LEU A 44 3.45 0.99 15.27
C LEU A 44 4.02 -0.34 15.80
N LEU A 45 3.16 -1.34 16.03
CA LEU A 45 3.59 -2.68 16.40
C LEU A 45 4.46 -3.32 15.32
N GLY A 46 4.06 -3.16 14.05
CA GLY A 46 4.86 -3.55 12.90
C GLY A 46 6.23 -2.87 12.90
N ALA A 47 6.30 -1.56 13.10
CA ALA A 47 7.58 -0.84 13.17
C ALA A 47 8.49 -1.42 14.27
N PHE A 48 7.92 -1.70 15.45
CA PHE A 48 8.64 -2.31 16.56
C PHE A 48 9.14 -3.72 16.25
N LEU A 49 8.31 -4.55 15.61
CA LEU A 49 8.70 -5.88 15.15
C LEU A 49 9.80 -5.80 14.08
N GLY A 50 9.75 -4.81 13.18
CA GLY A 50 10.76 -4.63 12.16
C GLY A 50 12.14 -4.25 12.70
N PHE A 51 12.18 -3.61 13.87
CA PHE A 51 13.42 -3.37 14.61
C PHE A 51 13.98 -4.65 15.23
N ARG A 52 13.12 -5.54 15.76
CA ARG A 52 13.54 -6.79 16.41
C ARG A 52 13.77 -7.96 15.44
N HIS A 53 13.05 -7.99 14.33
CA HIS A 53 13.02 -9.07 13.35
C HIS A 53 13.33 -8.52 11.95
N PRO A 54 14.61 -8.24 11.65
CA PRO A 54 15.01 -7.68 10.38
C PRO A 54 14.68 -8.62 9.21
N LEU A 55 13.94 -8.12 8.22
CA LEU A 55 13.66 -8.80 6.96
C LEU A 55 14.50 -8.20 5.82
N GLU A 56 14.99 -9.07 4.93
CA GLU A 56 15.64 -8.65 3.69
C GLU A 56 14.61 -8.40 2.58
N THR A 57 14.01 -7.22 2.60
CA THR A 57 13.00 -6.78 1.63
C THR A 57 13.45 -5.52 0.90
N ARG A 58 12.89 -5.29 -0.28
CA ARG A 58 13.11 -4.05 -1.05
C ARG A 58 11.80 -3.57 -1.64
N ALA A 59 11.17 -4.37 -2.50
CA ALA A 59 9.93 -3.98 -3.14
C ALA A 59 8.82 -3.72 -2.11
N ALA A 60 8.68 -4.60 -1.11
CA ALA A 60 7.71 -4.47 -0.03
C ALA A 60 7.96 -3.26 0.89
N ALA A 61 9.20 -2.81 1.02
CA ALA A 61 9.54 -1.64 1.82
C ALA A 61 9.14 -0.34 1.12
N TYR A 62 9.27 -0.28 -0.20
CA TYR A 62 8.90 0.89 -1.01
C TYR A 62 7.40 0.96 -1.33
N SER A 63 6.72 -0.19 -1.40
CA SER A 63 5.27 -0.23 -1.66
C SER A 63 4.45 0.41 -0.55
N PHE A 64 4.86 0.30 0.72
CA PHE A 64 4.19 0.96 1.84
C PHE A 64 4.09 2.49 1.69
N PRO A 65 5.21 3.24 1.60
CA PRO A 65 5.14 4.68 1.38
C PRO A 65 4.53 5.02 0.02
N LEU A 66 4.69 4.18 -1.00
CA LEU A 66 4.05 4.42 -2.31
C LEU A 66 2.52 4.40 -2.21
N GLY A 67 1.95 3.39 -1.54
CA GLY A 67 0.50 3.31 -1.32
C GLY A 67 -0.01 4.52 -0.53
N PHE A 68 0.71 4.92 0.52
CA PHE A 68 0.37 6.12 1.29
C PHE A 68 0.42 7.39 0.43
N LEU A 69 1.50 7.59 -0.33
CA LEU A 69 1.72 8.80 -1.13
C LEU A 69 0.70 8.93 -2.25
N VAL A 70 0.47 7.87 -3.02
CA VAL A 70 -0.44 7.90 -4.18
C VAL A 70 -1.87 8.14 -3.71
N THR A 71 -2.31 7.49 -2.63
CA THR A 71 -3.61 7.76 -2.01
C THR A 71 -3.70 9.19 -1.49
N SER A 72 -2.66 9.71 -0.82
CA SER A 72 -2.65 11.07 -0.29
C SER A 72 -2.64 12.13 -1.38
N MET A 73 -1.92 11.92 -2.48
CA MET A 73 -1.90 12.82 -3.63
C MET A 73 -3.25 12.86 -4.33
N LEU A 74 -3.89 11.70 -4.52
CA LEU A 74 -5.24 11.65 -5.10
C LEU A 74 -6.26 12.30 -4.17
N ALA A 75 -6.18 12.05 -2.86
CA ALA A 75 -7.01 12.71 -1.87
C ALA A 75 -6.83 14.23 -1.92
N GLY A 76 -5.58 14.71 -1.95
CA GLY A 76 -5.23 16.12 -2.08
C GLY A 76 -5.77 16.74 -3.38
N LEU A 77 -5.71 16.02 -4.50
CA LEU A 77 -6.26 16.48 -5.77
C LEU A 77 -7.76 16.70 -5.69
N TRP A 78 -8.49 15.76 -5.08
CA TRP A 78 -9.92 15.86 -4.79
C TRP A 78 -10.28 17.03 -3.86
N MET A 79 -9.35 17.50 -3.01
CA MET A 79 -9.60 18.68 -2.17
C MET A 79 -9.63 19.98 -2.97
N VAL A 80 -8.99 20.01 -4.14
CA VAL A 80 -8.83 21.22 -4.96
C VAL A 80 -9.78 21.21 -6.16
N ARG A 81 -10.10 20.04 -6.71
CA ARG A 81 -11.00 19.88 -7.85
C ARG A 81 -11.57 18.47 -7.96
N ASP A 82 -12.63 18.33 -8.75
CA ASP A 82 -13.12 17.02 -9.14
C ASP A 82 -12.09 16.29 -10.01
N VAL A 83 -11.96 14.98 -9.80
CA VAL A 83 -11.01 14.11 -10.50
C VAL A 83 -11.77 13.24 -11.50
N LYS A 84 -11.29 13.21 -12.74
CA LYS A 84 -11.89 12.38 -13.79
C LYS A 84 -11.40 10.93 -13.70
N PRO A 85 -12.19 9.93 -14.16
CA PRO A 85 -11.76 8.54 -14.18
C PRO A 85 -10.40 8.31 -14.85
N ASP A 86 -10.13 9.00 -15.96
CA ASP A 86 -8.85 8.89 -16.70
C ASP A 86 -7.65 9.28 -15.85
N GLU A 87 -7.81 10.24 -14.95
CA GLU A 87 -6.74 10.70 -14.06
C GLU A 87 -6.43 9.67 -12.98
N VAL A 88 -7.45 8.92 -12.52
CA VAL A 88 -7.28 7.78 -11.60
C VAL A 88 -6.40 6.69 -12.24
N TYR A 89 -6.58 6.43 -13.53
CA TYR A 89 -5.73 5.48 -14.27
C TYR A 89 -4.29 5.96 -14.43
N ILE A 90 -4.03 7.28 -14.50
CA ILE A 90 -2.67 7.83 -14.50
C ILE A 90 -1.96 7.49 -13.18
N PHE A 91 -2.65 7.59 -12.04
CA PHE A 91 -2.08 7.17 -10.75
C PHE A 91 -1.76 5.67 -10.74
N LEU A 92 -2.65 4.82 -11.25
CA LEU A 92 -2.39 3.38 -11.36
C LEU A 92 -1.20 3.06 -12.28
N ALA A 93 -1.08 3.76 -13.41
CA ALA A 93 0.05 3.62 -14.32
C ALA A 93 1.37 4.05 -13.66
N ALA A 94 1.35 5.15 -12.89
CA ALA A 94 2.52 5.61 -12.14
C ALA A 94 2.97 4.59 -11.08
N VAL A 95 2.02 3.96 -10.37
CA VAL A 95 2.30 2.87 -9.43
C VAL A 95 2.97 1.69 -10.14
N MET A 96 2.40 1.24 -11.27
CA MET A 96 2.95 0.17 -12.09
C MET A 96 4.38 0.45 -12.54
N VAL A 97 4.61 1.61 -13.16
CA VAL A 97 5.94 2.01 -13.65
C VAL A 97 6.94 2.06 -12.50
N THR A 98 6.57 2.67 -11.37
CA THR A 98 7.45 2.79 -10.21
C THR A 98 7.87 1.41 -9.68
N LEU A 99 6.92 0.48 -9.55
CA LEU A 99 7.20 -0.85 -8.98
C LEU A 99 7.89 -1.79 -9.95
N VAL A 100 7.66 -1.68 -11.27
CA VAL A 100 8.44 -2.41 -12.28
C VAL A 100 9.93 -2.07 -12.20
N LEU A 101 10.26 -0.82 -11.84
CA LEU A 101 11.66 -0.37 -11.68
C LEU A 101 12.31 -0.86 -10.38
N ILE A 102 11.51 -1.32 -9.40
CA ILE A 102 12.00 -1.77 -8.11
C ILE A 102 12.10 -3.30 -8.10
N GLU A 103 13.33 -3.80 -8.05
CA GLU A 103 13.60 -5.23 -8.00
C GLU A 103 13.24 -5.84 -6.64
N SER A 104 12.53 -6.97 -6.65
CA SER A 104 12.31 -7.78 -5.45
C SER A 104 13.55 -8.60 -5.09
N ARG A 105 13.86 -8.68 -3.80
CA ARG A 105 15.04 -9.43 -3.30
C ARG A 105 14.84 -10.93 -3.32
N ASN A 106 13.63 -11.38 -3.02
CA ASN A 106 13.26 -12.78 -2.92
C ASN A 106 11.75 -12.95 -3.17
N PHE A 107 11.28 -14.19 -3.19
CA PHE A 107 9.87 -14.51 -3.41
C PHE A 107 8.97 -13.90 -2.32
N LEU A 108 9.38 -13.94 -1.06
CA LEU A 108 8.63 -13.35 0.06
C LEU A 108 8.43 -11.84 -0.12
N ASP A 109 9.47 -11.10 -0.53
CA ASP A 109 9.41 -9.66 -0.81
C ASP A 109 8.33 -9.35 -1.86
N MET A 110 8.18 -10.18 -2.89
CA MET A 110 7.14 -10.01 -3.92
C MET A 110 5.72 -10.22 -3.36
N PHE A 111 5.51 -11.22 -2.51
CA PHE A 111 4.20 -11.49 -1.90
C PHE A 111 3.79 -10.42 -0.88
N LEU A 112 4.76 -9.79 -0.22
CA LEU A 112 4.51 -8.73 0.76
C LEU A 112 4.17 -7.38 0.11
N VAL A 113 4.53 -7.16 -1.16
CA VAL A 113 4.23 -5.91 -1.91
C VAL A 113 2.75 -5.50 -1.87
N PRO A 114 1.78 -6.33 -2.29
CA PRO A 114 0.36 -5.95 -2.27
C PRO A 114 -0.13 -5.61 -0.86
N LEU A 115 0.29 -6.39 0.15
CA LEU A 115 -0.12 -6.20 1.55
C LEU A 115 0.41 -4.89 2.13
N THR A 116 1.69 -4.62 1.90
CA THR A 116 2.34 -3.39 2.38
C THR A 116 1.83 -2.15 1.64
N TYR A 117 1.61 -2.23 0.33
CA TYR A 117 0.95 -1.16 -0.44
C TYR A 117 -0.43 -0.84 0.14
N PHE A 118 -1.25 -1.87 0.34
CA PHE A 118 -2.57 -1.72 0.93
C PHE A 118 -2.48 -1.10 2.34
N GLY A 119 -1.51 -1.53 3.15
CA GLY A 119 -1.24 -0.94 4.45
C GLY A 119 -0.96 0.57 4.37
N GLY A 120 -0.26 1.03 3.34
CA GLY A 120 -0.02 2.46 3.08
C GLY A 120 -1.30 3.20 2.72
N PHE A 121 -2.10 2.62 1.83
CA PHE A 121 -3.45 3.10 1.51
C PHE A 121 -4.34 3.21 2.75
N ALA A 122 -4.37 2.18 3.61
CA ALA A 122 -5.20 2.15 4.82
C ALA A 122 -4.81 3.25 5.82
N VAL A 123 -3.50 3.49 6.00
CA VAL A 123 -2.99 4.61 6.80
C VAL A 123 -3.46 5.95 6.19
N ALA A 124 -3.31 6.15 4.88
CA ALA A 124 -3.74 7.37 4.22
C ALA A 124 -5.25 7.61 4.39
N MET A 125 -6.08 6.58 4.18
CA MET A 125 -7.53 6.69 4.38
C MET A 125 -7.89 7.08 5.81
N LEU A 126 -7.16 6.58 6.81
CA LEU A 126 -7.35 6.97 8.21
C LEU A 126 -6.87 8.40 8.50
N VAL A 127 -5.79 8.86 7.85
CA VAL A 127 -5.31 10.26 7.94
C VAL A 127 -6.38 11.23 7.46
N PHE A 128 -7.08 10.90 6.38
CA PHE A 128 -8.16 11.72 5.83
C PHE A 128 -9.55 11.42 6.42
N LYS A 129 -9.63 10.61 7.50
CA LYS A 129 -10.88 10.35 8.20
C LYS A 129 -11.48 11.66 8.74
N GLY A 130 -12.76 11.88 8.46
CA GLY A 130 -13.52 13.06 8.92
C GLY A 130 -13.43 14.26 7.98
N TYR A 131 -12.66 14.18 6.89
CA TYR A 131 -12.61 15.23 5.89
C TYR A 131 -13.83 15.16 4.96
N GLN A 132 -14.85 15.96 5.26
CA GLN A 132 -16.16 15.87 4.62
C GLN A 132 -16.17 15.99 3.09
N PRO A 133 -15.35 16.85 2.44
CA PRO A 133 -15.35 16.92 0.97
C PRO A 133 -14.97 15.59 0.30
N LEU A 134 -14.12 14.79 0.94
CA LEU A 134 -13.75 13.46 0.43
C LEU A 134 -14.80 12.40 0.74
N GLN A 135 -15.49 12.52 1.88
CA GLN A 135 -16.45 11.51 2.35
C GLN A 135 -17.87 11.69 1.80
N ARG A 136 -18.23 12.90 1.35
CA ARG A 136 -19.54 13.22 0.77
C ARG A 136 -19.61 12.95 -0.73
N THR A 137 -18.46 12.84 -1.40
CA THR A 137 -18.39 12.63 -2.85
C THR A 137 -18.15 11.16 -3.14
N GLU A 138 -19.16 10.46 -3.65
CA GLU A 138 -19.08 9.03 -3.99
C GLU A 138 -17.93 8.72 -4.96
N GLY A 139 -17.68 9.61 -5.92
CA GLY A 139 -16.54 9.52 -6.84
C GLY A 139 -15.17 9.61 -6.15
N ALA A 140 -15.05 10.41 -5.08
CA ALA A 140 -13.80 10.53 -4.32
C ALA A 140 -13.51 9.25 -3.54
N VAL A 141 -14.50 8.72 -2.82
CA VAL A 141 -14.36 7.45 -2.09
C VAL A 141 -14.03 6.31 -3.07
N THR A 142 -14.79 6.21 -4.16
CA THR A 142 -14.61 5.14 -5.15
C THR A 142 -13.23 5.19 -5.80
N SER A 143 -12.78 6.37 -6.24
CA SER A 143 -11.44 6.50 -6.87
C SER A 143 -10.29 6.22 -5.91
N LEU A 144 -10.40 6.62 -4.63
CA LEU A 144 -9.41 6.28 -3.60
C LEU A 144 -9.34 4.77 -3.36
N PHE A 145 -10.49 4.09 -3.29
CA PHE A 145 -10.54 2.64 -3.18
C PHE A 145 -9.98 1.94 -4.43
N VAL A 146 -10.28 2.44 -5.63
CA VAL A 146 -9.70 1.91 -6.87
C VAL A 146 -8.17 2.00 -6.83
N VAL A 147 -7.60 3.16 -6.49
CA VAL A 147 -6.14 3.32 -6.39
C VAL A 147 -5.52 2.51 -5.26
N GLY A 148 -6.22 2.31 -4.15
CA GLY A 148 -5.79 1.45 -3.06
C GLY A 148 -5.79 -0.04 -3.40
N VAL A 149 -6.96 -0.56 -3.80
CA VAL A 149 -7.18 -2.00 -4.01
C VAL A 149 -6.61 -2.46 -5.35
N MET A 150 -6.97 -1.80 -6.45
CA MET A 150 -6.41 -2.16 -7.77
C MET A 150 -4.92 -1.84 -7.82
N GLY A 151 -4.48 -0.75 -7.17
CA GLY A 151 -3.06 -0.45 -7.03
C GLY A 151 -2.27 -1.55 -6.33
N ALA A 152 -2.81 -2.18 -5.28
CA ALA A 152 -2.18 -3.32 -4.62
C ALA A 152 -2.05 -4.55 -5.56
N ILE A 153 -3.10 -4.85 -6.32
CA ILE A 153 -3.10 -5.96 -7.29
C ILE A 153 -2.07 -5.70 -8.40
N LEU A 154 -2.10 -4.49 -8.97
CA LEU A 154 -1.17 -4.06 -10.00
C LEU A 154 0.27 -4.03 -9.48
N ALA A 155 0.49 -3.61 -8.23
CA ALA A 155 1.78 -3.64 -7.56
C ALA A 155 2.38 -5.06 -7.53
N PHE A 156 1.56 -6.07 -7.23
CA PHE A 156 1.99 -7.46 -7.30
C PHE A 156 2.39 -7.86 -8.74
N PHE A 157 1.54 -7.58 -9.73
CA PHE A 157 1.83 -7.92 -11.12
C PHE A 157 3.05 -7.18 -11.69
N ALA A 158 3.28 -5.92 -11.33
CA ALA A 158 4.45 -5.14 -11.72
C ALA A 158 5.75 -5.82 -11.26
N VAL A 159 5.82 -6.18 -9.98
CA VAL A 159 7.01 -6.81 -9.40
C VAL A 159 7.16 -8.24 -9.91
N PHE A 160 6.06 -8.97 -10.09
CA PHE A 160 6.06 -10.31 -10.69
C PHE A 160 6.56 -10.29 -12.13
N ALA A 161 6.06 -9.38 -12.97
CA ALA A 161 6.51 -9.22 -14.35
C ALA A 161 8.00 -8.88 -14.42
N ARG A 162 8.48 -7.96 -13.57
CA ARG A 162 9.92 -7.65 -13.50
C ARG A 162 10.75 -8.86 -13.12
N TRP A 163 10.29 -9.65 -12.15
CA TRP A 163 10.97 -10.86 -11.71
C TRP A 163 11.02 -11.93 -12.82
N THR A 164 9.92 -12.17 -13.52
CA THR A 164 9.86 -13.14 -14.63
C THR A 164 10.78 -12.74 -15.78
N PHE A 165 10.80 -11.47 -16.20
CA PHE A 165 11.73 -11.00 -17.23
C PHE A 165 13.20 -11.14 -16.81
N THR A 166 13.51 -10.88 -15.54
CA THR A 166 14.88 -11.04 -15.01
C THR A 166 15.31 -12.50 -15.01
N LYS A 167 14.41 -13.42 -14.62
CA LYS A 167 14.67 -14.86 -14.68
C LYS A 167 14.80 -15.37 -16.11
N ALA A 168 13.92 -14.94 -17.01
CA ALA A 168 13.95 -15.32 -18.42
C ALA A 168 15.26 -14.92 -19.11
N LYS A 169 15.80 -13.72 -18.81
CA LYS A 169 17.10 -13.27 -19.33
C LYS A 169 18.27 -14.15 -18.89
N ASN A 170 18.16 -14.80 -17.74
CA ASN A 170 19.20 -15.62 -17.14
C ASN A 170 19.09 -17.11 -17.50
N ILE A 171 18.11 -17.50 -18.33
CA ILE A 171 18.03 -18.87 -18.88
C ILE A 171 19.04 -18.97 -20.02
N PRO A 172 20.03 -19.89 -19.95
CA PRO A 172 20.96 -20.11 -21.06
C PRO A 172 20.15 -20.49 -22.30
N ARG A 173 20.33 -19.76 -23.41
CA ARG A 173 19.85 -20.20 -24.71
C ARG A 173 20.62 -21.47 -25.06
N ARG A 174 19.95 -22.63 -24.96
CA ARG A 174 20.41 -23.88 -25.55
C ARG A 174 20.20 -23.82 -27.06
#